data_AF-A0A660MCY8-F1
#
_entry.id   AF-A0A660MCY8-F1
#
_cell.length_a   1.000
_cell.length_b   1.000
_cell.length_c   1.000
_cell.angle_alpha   90.00
_cell.angle_beta   90.00
_cell.angle_gamma   90.00
#
_symmetry.space_group_name_H-M   'P 1'
#
loop_
_entity.id
_entity.type
_entity.pdbx_description
1 polymer ?
#
loop_
_entity_poly.entity_id
_entity_poly.type
_entity_poly.pdbx_seq_one_letter_code
_entity_poly.pdbx_strand_id
1 'polypeptide(L)'
;MATYFLADIHLAENRPEITAAFLDTLAAIARDADAIYLLGDLYDYWLGDDLATPYQQRIAAALAALPCPLYYQHGNRDFLLGTAYAQTARLRILPERHTLTLGGRTVLLEHGDLLC
;
A
#
# COMPACT_ATOMS: atom_id res chain seq x y z
N MET A 1 -3.60 12.79 15.86
CA MET A 1 -3.11 11.69 15.01
C MET A 1 -4.03 11.62 13.79
N ALA A 2 -3.51 11.16 12.66
CA ALA A 2 -4.20 11.22 11.37
C ALA A 2 -4.20 9.87 10.66
N THR A 3 -5.21 9.63 9.83
CA THR A 3 -5.26 8.49 8.93
C THR A 3 -4.90 8.95 7.52
N TYR A 4 -3.94 8.27 6.88
CA TYR A 4 -3.46 8.62 5.54
C TYR A 4 -3.93 7.61 4.50
N PHE A 5 -4.27 8.10 3.31
CA PHE A 5 -4.69 7.30 2.16
C PHE A 5 -3.78 7.65 0.98
N LEU A 6 -3.17 6.64 0.38
CA LEU A 6 -2.30 6.75 -0.79
C LEU A 6 -2.74 5.69 -1.82
N ALA A 7 -2.63 5.99 -3.11
CA ALA A 7 -3.00 5.09 -4.20
C ALA A 7 -2.18 5.45 -5.45
N ASP A 8 -2.18 4.57 -6.46
CA ASP A 8 -1.63 4.87 -7.80
C ASP A 8 -0.17 5.32 -7.76
N ILE A 9 0.63 4.68 -6.90
CA ILE A 9 2.05 5.03 -6.71
C ILE A 9 2.89 4.48 -7.84
N HIS A 10 2.54 3.31 -8.38
CA HIS A 10 3.21 2.71 -9.54
C HIS A 10 4.73 2.54 -9.35
N LEU A 11 5.12 1.93 -8.23
CA LEU A 11 6.52 1.67 -7.92
C LEU A 11 7.15 0.76 -8.98
N ALA A 12 8.27 1.22 -9.55
CA ALA A 12 9.02 0.50 -10.57
C ALA A 12 10.54 0.69 -10.38
N GLU A 13 11.32 -0.36 -10.61
CA GLU A 13 12.78 -0.33 -10.43
C GLU A 13 13.47 0.69 -11.35
N ASN A 14 12.89 0.96 -12.52
CA ASN A 14 13.39 1.94 -13.48
C ASN A 14 12.94 3.38 -13.18
N ARG A 15 12.19 3.62 -12.10
CA ARG A 15 11.74 4.94 -11.62
C ARG A 15 12.11 5.17 -10.14
N PRO A 16 13.41 5.13 -9.79
CA PRO A 16 13.86 5.21 -8.41
C PRO A 16 13.46 6.51 -7.70
N GLU A 17 13.20 7.59 -8.44
CA GLU A 17 12.71 8.86 -7.92
C GLU A 17 11.32 8.75 -7.29
N ILE A 18 10.44 7.91 -7.85
CA ILE A 18 9.11 7.65 -7.29
C ILE A 18 9.26 6.85 -5.99
N THR A 19 10.13 5.84 -5.98
CA THR A 19 10.43 5.07 -4.77
C THR A 19 10.95 5.96 -3.65
N ALA A 20 11.89 6.86 -3.97
CA ALA A 20 12.45 7.80 -3.00
C ALA A 20 11.36 8.71 -2.42
N ALA A 21 10.57 9.35 -3.29
CA ALA A 21 9.48 10.23 -2.86
C ALA A 21 8.43 9.49 -2.01
N PHE A 22 8.09 8.26 -2.37
CA PHE A 22 7.16 7.42 -1.59
C PHE A 22 7.73 7.12 -0.19
N LEU A 23 8.95 6.62 -0.09
CA LEU A 23 9.57 6.28 1.18
C LEU A 23 9.79 7.51 2.08
N ASP A 24 10.21 8.63 1.50
CA ASP A 24 10.37 9.89 2.23
C ASP A 24 9.03 10.39 2.77
N THR A 25 7.95 10.27 1.97
CA THR A 25 6.59 10.61 2.39
C THR A 25 6.15 9.73 3.56
N LEU A 26 6.35 8.41 3.46
CA LEU A 26 6.01 7.48 4.56
C LEU A 26 6.80 7.82 5.83
N ALA A 27 8.10 8.09 5.73
CA ALA A 27 8.93 8.45 6.87
C ALA A 27 8.46 9.75 7.54
N ALA A 28 8.00 10.73 6.75
CA ALA A 28 7.48 12.00 7.25
C ALA A 28 6.16 11.84 8.02
N ILE A 29 5.25 10.98 7.54
CA ILE A 29 3.89 10.87 8.11
C ILE A 29 3.75 9.76 9.16
N ALA A 30 4.56 8.70 9.10
CA ALA A 30 4.29 7.46 9.84
C ALA A 30 4.39 7.60 11.36
N ARG A 31 5.16 8.58 11.89
CA ARG A 31 5.28 8.78 13.34
C ARG A 31 3.99 9.28 13.99
N ASP A 32 3.17 10.03 13.26
CA ASP A 32 1.94 10.64 13.76
C ASP A 32 0.66 10.00 13.15
N ALA A 33 0.86 8.94 12.35
CA ALA A 33 -0.20 8.21 11.68
C ALA A 33 -0.86 7.17 12.61
N ASP A 34 -2.19 7.23 12.71
CA ASP A 34 -2.99 6.15 13.33
C ASP A 34 -2.99 4.91 12.44
N ALA A 35 -3.01 5.11 11.12
CA ALA A 35 -2.94 4.08 10.09
C ALA A 35 -2.61 4.69 8.72
N ILE A 36 -2.02 3.89 7.84
CA ILE A 36 -1.81 4.21 6.44
C ILE A 36 -2.52 3.17 5.58
N TYR A 37 -3.34 3.63 4.64
CA TYR A 37 -4.07 2.82 3.69
C TYR A 37 -3.49 3.02 2.28
N LEU A 38 -3.05 1.92 1.66
CA LEU A 38 -2.55 1.86 0.28
C LEU A 38 -3.68 1.29 -0.60
N LEU A 39 -4.38 2.13 -1.35
CA LEU A 39 -5.63 1.80 -2.05
C LEU A 39 -5.41 1.39 -3.51
N GLY A 40 -4.58 0.37 -3.72
CA GLY A 40 -4.29 -0.20 -5.04
C GLY A 40 -3.19 0.52 -5.80
N ASP A 41 -2.66 -0.19 -6.80
CA ASP A 41 -1.63 0.28 -7.73
C ASP A 41 -0.38 0.82 -6.99
N LEU A 42 0.02 0.10 -5.94
CA LEU A 42 1.30 0.31 -5.26
C LEU A 42 2.46 0.02 -6.22
N TYR A 43 2.33 -1.02 -7.05
CA TYR A 43 3.33 -1.39 -8.05
C TYR A 43 2.84 -1.15 -9.48
N ASP A 44 3.77 -0.87 -10.39
CA ASP A 44 3.45 -0.72 -11.82
C ASP A 44 2.86 -2.01 -12.43
N TYR A 45 3.26 -3.16 -11.88
CA TYR A 45 2.69 -4.48 -12.10
C TYR A 45 3.10 -5.44 -10.97
N TRP A 46 2.31 -6.50 -10.74
CA TRP A 46 2.66 -7.63 -9.86
C TRP A 46 2.44 -8.97 -10.56
N LEU A 47 3.44 -9.84 -10.57
CA LEU A 47 3.37 -11.15 -11.27
C LEU A 47 3.05 -12.33 -10.33
N GLY A 48 3.06 -12.11 -9.02
CA GLY A 48 2.94 -13.15 -8.00
C GLY A 48 4.04 -13.02 -6.94
N ASP A 49 3.73 -13.42 -5.71
CA ASP A 49 4.64 -13.27 -4.57
C ASP A 49 5.94 -14.10 -4.71
N ASP A 50 5.86 -15.24 -5.39
CA ASP A 50 6.99 -16.12 -5.69
C ASP A 50 7.96 -15.53 -6.72
N LEU A 51 7.51 -14.53 -7.48
CA LEU A 51 8.29 -13.78 -8.46
C LEU A 51 8.71 -12.41 -7.94
N ALA A 52 8.53 -12.12 -6.65
CA ALA A 52 8.90 -10.85 -6.06
C ALA A 52 10.41 -10.58 -6.22
N THR A 53 10.75 -9.46 -6.86
CA THR A 53 12.13 -9.07 -7.15
C THR A 53 12.86 -8.56 -5.91
N PRO A 54 14.21 -8.50 -5.91
CA PRO A 54 14.95 -7.86 -4.83
C PRO A 54 14.51 -6.41 -4.58
N TYR A 55 14.16 -5.67 -5.63
CA TYR A 55 13.60 -4.32 -5.52
C TYR A 55 12.31 -4.30 -4.67
N GLN A 56 11.36 -5.19 -4.97
CA GLN A 56 10.10 -5.31 -4.24
C GLN A 56 10.33 -5.77 -2.79
N GLN A 57 11.26 -6.72 -2.56
CA GLN A 57 11.62 -7.18 -1.23
C GLN A 57 12.23 -6.07 -0.34
N ARG A 58 13.04 -5.18 -0.92
CA ARG A 58 13.55 -4.00 -0.17
C ARG A 58 12.41 -3.06 0.25
N ILE A 59 11.42 -2.86 -0.62
CA ILE A 59 10.24 -2.04 -0.29
C ILE A 59 9.42 -2.72 0.80
N ALA A 60 9.23 -4.04 0.75
CA ALA A 60 8.58 -4.79 1.81
C ALA A 60 9.25 -4.54 3.18
N ALA A 61 10.59 -4.62 3.22
CA ALA A 61 11.34 -4.37 4.44
C ALA A 61 11.16 -2.92 4.96
N ALA A 62 11.14 -1.94 4.05
CA ALA A 62 10.89 -0.55 4.41
C ALA A 62 9.47 -0.32 4.97
N LEU A 63 8.45 -0.92 4.34
CA LEU A 63 7.07 -0.91 4.83
C LEU A 63 6.96 -1.57 6.20
N ALA A 64 7.57 -2.73 6.38
CA ALA A 64 7.54 -3.47 7.64
C ALA A 64 8.18 -2.72 8.82
N ALA A 65 9.12 -1.81 8.54
CA ALA A 65 9.78 -0.99 9.55
C ALA A 65 8.91 0.19 10.05
N LEU A 66 7.78 0.48 9.41
CA LEU A 66 6.91 1.57 9.84
C LEU A 66 6.26 1.28 11.20
N PRO A 67 6.15 2.29 12.09
CA PRO A 67 5.64 2.12 13.44
C PRO A 67 4.10 2.03 13.50
N CYS A 68 3.40 2.37 12.42
CA CYS A 68 1.95 2.39 12.34
C CYS A 68 1.39 1.18 11.55
N PRO A 69 0.12 0.81 11.77
CA PRO A 69 -0.59 -0.18 10.95
C PRO A 69 -0.64 0.22 9.47
N LEU A 70 -0.43 -0.76 8.60
CA LEU A 70 -0.55 -0.61 7.15
C LEU A 70 -1.65 -1.50 6.61
N TYR A 71 -2.50 -0.93 5.76
CA TYR A 71 -3.56 -1.63 5.07
C TYR A 71 -3.37 -1.50 3.57
N TYR A 72 -3.74 -2.52 2.83
CA TYR A 72 -3.59 -2.56 1.37
C TYR A 72 -4.89 -3.07 0.73
N GLN A 73 -5.40 -2.37 -0.28
CA GLN A 73 -6.36 -2.90 -1.24
C GLN A 73 -5.63 -3.16 -2.56
N HIS A 74 -6.04 -4.22 -3.26
CA HIS A 74 -5.57 -4.48 -4.60
C HIS A 74 -6.00 -3.38 -5.58
N GLY A 75 -5.11 -3.03 -6.50
CA GLY A 75 -5.46 -2.29 -7.71
C GLY A 75 -5.47 -3.20 -8.93
N ASN A 76 -5.74 -2.62 -10.10
CA ASN A 76 -5.82 -3.39 -11.34
C ASN A 76 -4.44 -3.79 -11.90
N ARG A 77 -3.35 -3.20 -11.41
CA ARG A 77 -1.97 -3.57 -11.79
C ARG A 77 -1.35 -4.63 -10.89
N ASP A 78 -1.78 -4.70 -9.64
CA ASP A 78 -1.14 -5.48 -8.59
C ASP A 78 -2.11 -6.41 -7.83
N PHE A 79 -3.22 -6.78 -8.47
CA PHE A 79 -4.21 -7.73 -7.96
C PHE A 79 -3.67 -9.13 -7.59
N LEU A 80 -2.50 -9.52 -8.10
CA LEU A 80 -1.83 -10.78 -7.75
C LEU A 80 -1.02 -10.70 -6.45
N LEU A 81 -0.88 -9.52 -5.83
CA LEU A 81 -0.15 -9.37 -4.57
C LEU A 81 -0.82 -10.19 -3.47
N GLY A 82 -0.10 -11.17 -2.96
CA GLY A 82 -0.62 -12.19 -2.08
C GLY A 82 -0.24 -12.01 -0.62
N THR A 83 -0.60 -13.02 0.16
CA THR A 83 -0.39 -13.04 1.60
C THR A 83 1.08 -13.17 1.98
N ALA A 84 1.94 -13.79 1.17
CA ALA A 84 3.35 -14.00 1.50
C ALA A 84 4.12 -12.67 1.44
N TYR A 85 3.87 -11.88 0.40
CA TYR A 85 4.40 -10.52 0.32
C TYR A 85 3.82 -9.63 1.41
N ALA A 86 2.50 -9.65 1.59
CA ALA A 86 1.82 -8.84 2.60
C ALA A 86 2.33 -9.12 4.02
N GLN A 87 2.61 -10.38 4.35
CA GLN A 87 3.23 -10.75 5.64
C GLN A 87 4.62 -10.15 5.79
N THR A 88 5.45 -10.25 4.76
CA THR A 88 6.81 -9.67 4.74
C THR A 88 6.77 -8.15 4.92
N ALA A 89 5.82 -7.48 4.26
CA ALA A 89 5.64 -6.04 4.30
C ALA A 89 4.79 -5.54 5.49
N ARG A 90 4.28 -6.44 6.35
CA ARG A 90 3.30 -6.16 7.41
C ARG A 90 2.04 -5.42 6.93
N LEU A 91 1.62 -5.69 5.70
CA LEU A 91 0.37 -5.19 5.12
C LEU A 91 -0.80 -6.07 5.55
N ARG A 92 -1.90 -5.43 5.95
CA ARG A 92 -3.19 -6.11 6.05
C ARG A 92 -3.98 -5.90 4.76
N ILE A 93 -4.14 -6.97 3.99
CA ILE A 93 -4.99 -6.98 2.79
C ILE A 93 -6.44 -6.76 3.20
N LEU A 94 -7.08 -5.79 2.57
CA LEU A 94 -8.48 -5.43 2.74
C LEU A 94 -9.32 -6.03 1.60
N PRO A 95 -10.62 -6.28 1.83
CA PRO A 95 -11.53 -6.61 0.73
C PRO A 95 -11.65 -5.43 -0.24
N GLU A 96 -12.03 -5.73 -1.48
CA GLU A 96 -12.22 -4.76 -2.57
C GLU A 96 -13.07 -3.55 -2.19
N ARG A 97 -14.14 -3.79 -1.42
CA ARG A 97 -14.93 -2.75 -0.75
C ARG A 97 -14.77 -2.88 0.75
N HIS A 98 -14.22 -1.85 1.37
CA HIS A 98 -14.00 -1.81 2.81
C HIS A 98 -14.60 -0.54 3.42
N THR A 99 -15.48 -0.71 4.38
CA THR A 99 -16.08 0.43 5.11
C THR A 99 -15.39 0.60 6.45
N LEU A 100 -15.03 1.83 6.80
CA LEU A 100 -14.54 2.21 8.12
C LEU A 100 -15.24 3.47 8.66
N THR A 101 -15.04 3.75 9.95
CA THR A 101 -15.52 4.98 10.58
C THR A 101 -14.34 5.90 10.88
N LEU A 102 -14.35 7.11 10.35
CA LEU A 102 -13.35 8.15 10.58
C LEU A 102 -14.03 9.41 11.12
N GLY A 103 -13.66 9.86 12.31
CA GLY A 103 -14.24 11.08 12.90
C GLY A 103 -15.77 11.06 13.00
N GLY A 104 -16.36 9.88 13.25
CA GLY A 104 -17.82 9.69 13.30
C GLY A 104 -18.52 9.60 11.94
N ARG A 105 -17.77 9.57 10.83
CA ARG A 105 -18.30 9.40 9.47
C ARG A 105 -17.98 8.02 8.94
N THR A 106 -18.95 7.40 8.29
CA THR A 106 -18.75 6.19 7.51
C THR A 106 -18.05 6.53 6.20
N VAL A 107 -16.94 5.86 5.91
CA VAL A 107 -16.13 6.02 4.70
C VAL A 107 -16.03 4.66 4.01
N LEU A 108 -16.37 4.61 2.72
CA LEU A 108 -16.14 3.46 1.85
C LEU A 108 -14.79 3.63 1.15
N LEU A 109 -13.97 2.59 1.20
CA LEU A 109 -12.73 2.46 0.46
C LEU A 109 -12.92 1.42 -0.65
N GLU A 110 -12.58 1.81 -1.87
CA GLU A 110 -12.37 0.95 -3.02
C GLU A 110 -11.31 1.61 -3.90
N HIS A 111 -10.56 0.82 -4.66
CA HIS A 111 -9.57 1.36 -5.61
C HIS A 111 -10.26 2.21 -6.69
N GLY A 112 -11.39 1.73 -7.22
CA GLY A 112 -12.30 2.50 -8.07
C GLY A 112 -12.36 2.03 -9.53
N ASP A 113 -11.52 1.07 -9.92
CA ASP A 113 -11.55 0.41 -11.23
C ASP A 113 -12.90 -0.25 -11.54
N LEU A 114 -13.60 -0.81 -10.54
CA LEU A 114 -14.94 -1.37 -10.70
C LEU A 114 -16.07 -0.37 -10.99
N LEU A 115 -15.80 0.94 -10.91
CA LEU A 115 -16.80 1.99 -11.14
C LEU A 115 -16.79 2.52 -12.59
N CYS A 116 -15.87 2.07 -13.43
CA CYS A 116 -15.64 2.52 -14.81
C CYS A 116 -15.81 1.36 -15.81
#